data_AF-A0A8T2PW29-F1
#
_entry.id   AF-A0A8T2PW29-F1
#
_cell.length_a   1.000
_cell.length_b   1.000
_cell.length_c   1.000
_cell.angle_alpha   90.00
_cell.angle_beta   90.00
_cell.angle_gamma   90.00
#
_symmetry.space_group_name_H-M   'P 1'
#
loop_
_entity.id
_entity.type
_entity.pdbx_description
1 polymer ?
#
loop_
_entity_poly.entity_id
_entity_poly.type
_entity_poly.pdbx_seq_one_letter_code
_entity_poly.pdbx_strand_id
1 'polypeptide(L)'
;MSKPALLSLHQALKKSFQSLEENQKVWNSILDECKPVLDSLGNLADQLIALSNVKIERGPLNQFPELHERLRFKLLLAMDTVLGKLGEKICTVQGVTVLGCSVTVALWLMEATCCHRLWSTYKCSDNSLQ
;
A
#
# COMPACT_ATOMS: atom_id res chain seq x y z
N MET A 1 14.67 7.71 34.23
CA MET A 1 13.78 8.59 33.44
C MET A 1 12.86 9.35 34.38
N SER A 2 12.54 10.61 34.09
CA SER A 2 11.58 11.38 34.90
C SER A 2 10.15 10.88 34.64
N LYS A 3 9.27 10.91 35.66
CA LYS A 3 7.85 10.52 35.56
C LYS A 3 7.11 11.15 34.35
N PRO A 4 7.34 12.43 33.98
CA PRO A 4 6.70 13.04 32.81
C PRO A 4 7.10 12.40 31.48
N ALA A 5 8.39 12.02 31.32
CA ALA A 5 8.87 11.40 30.09
C ALA A 5 8.25 9.99 29.88
N LEU A 6 8.04 9.26 30.98
CA LEU A 6 7.39 7.95 30.95
C LEU A 6 5.90 8.06 30.55
N LEU A 7 5.19 9.08 31.06
CA LEU A 7 3.79 9.34 30.70
C LEU A 7 3.66 9.75 29.23
N SER A 8 4.56 10.60 28.73
CA SER A 8 4.59 10.98 27.31
C SER A 8 4.86 9.78 26.39
N LEU A 9 5.80 8.90 26.77
CA LEU A 9 6.07 7.68 26.02
C LEU A 9 4.85 6.75 26.00
N HIS A 10 4.21 6.55 27.15
CA HIS A 10 3.00 5.72 27.25
C HIS A 10 1.87 6.26 26.38
N GLN A 11 1.66 7.59 26.38
CA GLN A 11 0.64 8.22 25.54
C GLN A 11 0.98 8.13 24.05
N ALA A 12 2.26 8.25 23.67
CA ALA A 12 2.71 8.06 22.30
C ALA A 12 2.44 6.63 21.83
N LEU A 13 2.85 5.62 22.60
CA LEU A 13 2.59 4.21 22.31
C LEU A 13 1.09 3.92 22.16
N LYS A 14 0.26 4.46 23.06
CA LYS A 14 -1.19 4.29 22.98
C LYS A 14 -1.76 4.82 21.66
N LYS A 15 -1.34 6.03 21.24
CA LYS A 15 -1.75 6.61 19.96
C LYS A 15 -1.24 5.79 18.77
N SER A 16 -0.02 5.26 18.87
CA SER A 16 0.55 4.38 17.85
C SER A 16 -0.27 3.10 17.65
N PHE A 17 -0.67 2.44 18.73
CA PHE A 17 -1.51 1.24 18.65
C PHE A 17 -2.91 1.54 18.10
N GLN A 18 -3.50 2.68 18.48
CA GLN A 18 -4.78 3.12 17.93
C GLN A 18 -4.68 3.38 16.41
N SER A 19 -3.66 4.11 15.97
CA SER A 19 -3.42 4.35 14.55
C SER A 19 -3.15 3.06 13.78
N LEU A 20 -2.43 2.09 14.38
CA LEU A 20 -2.20 0.79 13.76
C LEU A 20 -3.51 0.01 13.57
N GLU A 21 -4.39 0.03 14.58
CA GLU A 21 -5.70 -0.63 14.51
C GLU A 21 -6.61 0.01 13.44
N GLU A 22 -6.61 1.34 13.35
CA GLU A 22 -7.33 2.09 12.30
C GLU A 22 -6.79 1.78 10.91
N ASN A 23 -5.46 1.80 10.75
CA ASN A 23 -4.80 1.46 9.50
C ASN A 23 -5.10 0.02 9.06
N GLN A 24 -5.11 -0.93 10.00
CA GLN A 24 -5.46 -2.32 9.73
C GLN A 24 -6.89 -2.45 9.17
N LYS A 25 -7.86 -1.73 9.74
CA LYS A 25 -9.25 -1.71 9.25
C LYS A 25 -9.32 -1.18 7.82
N VAL A 26 -8.60 -0.09 7.53
CA VAL A 26 -8.52 0.48 6.18
C VAL A 26 -7.88 -0.50 5.20
N TRP A 27 -6.77 -1.14 5.57
CA TRP A 27 -6.13 -2.15 4.71
C TRP A 27 -7.05 -3.33 4.39
N ASN A 28 -7.77 -3.85 5.38
CA ASN A 28 -8.73 -4.93 5.16
C ASN A 28 -9.86 -4.49 4.21
N SER A 29 -10.40 -3.28 4.38
CA SER A 29 -11.41 -2.73 3.46
C SER A 29 -10.89 -2.64 2.03
N ILE A 30 -9.67 -2.13 1.83
CA ILE A 30 -9.08 -2.02 0.49
C ILE A 30 -8.81 -3.41 -0.10
N LEU A 31 -8.35 -4.37 0.71
CA LEU A 31 -8.16 -5.75 0.27
C LEU A 31 -9.49 -6.39 -0.17
N ASP A 32 -10.58 -6.14 0.54
CA ASP A 32 -11.91 -6.61 0.16
C ASP A 32 -12.40 -5.96 -1.14
N GLU A 33 -12.10 -4.68 -1.37
CA GLU A 33 -12.38 -3.99 -2.64
C GLU A 33 -11.51 -4.50 -3.81
N CYS A 34 -10.29 -4.98 -3.54
CA CYS A 34 -9.41 -5.53 -4.57
C CYS A 34 -9.88 -6.90 -5.09
N LYS A 35 -10.57 -7.71 -4.26
CA LYS A 35 -11.07 -9.04 -4.66
C LYS A 35 -11.90 -9.02 -5.97
N PRO A 36 -13.01 -8.25 -6.07
CA PRO A 36 -13.80 -8.22 -7.30
C PRO A 36 -13.05 -7.64 -8.51
N VAL A 37 -12.06 -6.77 -8.28
CA VAL A 37 -11.19 -6.22 -9.34
C VAL A 37 -10.27 -7.31 -9.89
N LEU A 38 -9.67 -8.12 -9.01
CA LEU A 38 -8.84 -9.27 -9.39
C LEU A 38 -9.66 -10.35 -10.11
N ASP A 39 -10.88 -10.64 -9.63
CA ASP A 39 -11.79 -11.58 -10.31
C ASP A 39 -12.14 -11.10 -11.72
N SER A 40 -12.42 -9.80 -11.87
CA SER A 40 -12.68 -9.19 -13.18
C SER A 40 -11.47 -9.30 -14.11
N LEU A 41 -10.26 -9.11 -13.59
CA LEU A 41 -9.02 -9.26 -14.35
C LEU A 41 -8.79 -10.71 -14.79
N GLY A 42 -9.02 -11.67 -13.90
CA GLY A 42 -8.96 -13.11 -14.21
C GLY A 42 -9.93 -13.49 -15.34
N ASN A 43 -11.18 -13.05 -15.24
CA ASN A 43 -12.18 -13.29 -16.29
C ASN A 43 -11.78 -12.70 -17.65
N LEU A 44 -11.14 -11.52 -17.68
CA LEU A 44 -10.63 -10.94 -18.92
C LEU A 44 -9.45 -11.75 -19.48
N ALA A 45 -8.58 -12.28 -18.62
CA ALA A 45 -7.47 -13.15 -19.02
C ALA A 45 -7.99 -14.44 -19.66
N ASP A 46 -8.98 -15.07 -19.05
CA ASP A 46 -9.63 -16.26 -19.60
C ASP A 46 -10.28 -15.98 -20.96
N GLN A 47 -10.94 -14.83 -21.13
CA GLN A 47 -11.48 -14.41 -22.42
C GLN A 47 -10.41 -14.20 -23.48
N LEU A 48 -9.26 -13.63 -23.12
CA LEU A 48 -8.15 -13.43 -24.05
C LEU A 48 -7.54 -14.76 -24.50
N ILE A 49 -7.38 -15.71 -23.56
CA ILE A 49 -6.93 -17.07 -23.84
C ILE A 49 -7.95 -17.78 -24.74
N ALA A 50 -9.24 -17.73 -24.41
CA ALA A 50 -10.30 -18.32 -25.22
C ALA A 50 -10.29 -17.76 -26.65
N LEU A 51 -10.12 -16.44 -26.81
CA LEU A 51 -10.01 -15.80 -28.12
C LEU A 51 -8.81 -16.30 -28.93
N SER A 52 -7.66 -16.58 -28.30
CA SER A 52 -6.50 -17.18 -28.99
C SER A 52 -6.72 -18.62 -29.44
N ASN A 53 -7.58 -19.37 -28.74
CA ASN A 53 -7.86 -20.77 -29.05
C ASN A 53 -8.95 -20.96 -30.11
N VAL A 54 -9.81 -19.95 -30.31
CA VAL A 54 -10.92 -20.01 -31.28
C VAL A 54 -10.44 -19.68 -32.70
N LYS A 55 -10.76 -20.56 -33.64
CA LYS A 55 -10.56 -20.33 -35.08
C LYS A 55 -11.77 -19.64 -35.69
N ILE A 56 -11.88 -18.32 -35.51
CA ILE A 56 -13.01 -17.50 -35.99
C ILE A 56 -13.21 -17.66 -37.52
N GLU A 57 -12.12 -17.71 -38.28
CA GLU A 57 -12.11 -17.88 -39.74
C GLU A 57 -12.77 -19.19 -40.23
N ARG A 58 -12.79 -20.23 -39.38
CA ARG A 58 -13.39 -21.53 -39.70
C ARG A 58 -14.80 -21.69 -39.14
N GLY A 59 -15.32 -20.69 -38.44
CA GLY A 59 -16.62 -20.73 -37.80
C GLY A 59 -17.66 -19.85 -38.49
N PRO A 60 -18.90 -19.81 -37.94
CA PRO A 60 -20.00 -18.99 -38.47
C PRO A 60 -19.71 -17.47 -38.49
N LEU A 61 -18.70 -17.04 -37.75
CA LEU A 61 -18.28 -15.65 -37.62
C LEU A 61 -17.22 -15.23 -38.66
N ASN A 62 -16.88 -16.10 -39.61
CA ASN A 62 -15.90 -15.82 -40.67
C ASN A 62 -16.26 -14.64 -41.58
N GLN A 63 -17.52 -14.21 -41.58
CA GLN A 63 -18.02 -13.06 -42.33
C GLN A 63 -17.48 -11.72 -41.79
N PHE A 64 -16.81 -11.74 -40.64
CA PHE A 64 -16.25 -10.56 -39.97
C PHE A 64 -14.71 -10.64 -39.96
N PRO A 65 -14.03 -10.21 -41.04
CA PRO A 65 -12.59 -10.44 -41.24
C PRO A 65 -11.66 -9.75 -40.22
N GLU A 66 -12.17 -8.84 -39.40
CA GLU A 66 -11.40 -8.13 -38.35
C GLU A 66 -11.90 -8.44 -36.93
N LEU A 67 -12.85 -9.36 -36.77
CA LEU A 67 -13.50 -9.58 -35.48
C LEU A 67 -12.50 -10.02 -34.42
N HIS A 68 -11.54 -10.87 -34.79
CA HIS A 68 -10.51 -11.36 -33.87
C HIS A 68 -9.68 -10.20 -33.30
N GLU A 69 -9.12 -9.36 -34.17
CA GLU A 69 -8.29 -8.22 -33.78
C GLU A 69 -9.09 -7.19 -32.96
N ARG A 70 -10.33 -6.91 -33.36
CA ARG A 70 -11.22 -5.98 -32.65
C ARG A 70 -11.57 -6.49 -31.25
N LEU A 71 -11.86 -7.78 -31.10
CA LEU A 71 -12.11 -8.39 -29.79
C LEU A 71 -10.85 -8.37 -28.92
N ARG A 72 -9.69 -8.71 -29.49
CA ARG A 72 -8.41 -8.66 -28.79
C ARG A 72 -8.12 -7.24 -28.29
N PHE A 73 -8.29 -6.23 -29.15
CA PHE A 73 -8.11 -4.83 -28.78
C PHE A 73 -9.05 -4.41 -27.64
N LYS A 74 -10.34 -4.76 -27.72
CA LYS A 74 -11.31 -4.45 -26.66
C LYS A 74 -10.97 -5.12 -25.33
N LEU A 75 -10.53 -6.38 -25.36
CA LEU A 75 -10.10 -7.10 -24.16
C LEU A 75 -8.88 -6.45 -23.52
N LEU A 76 -7.89 -6.05 -24.32
CA LEU A 76 -6.69 -5.36 -23.81
C LEU A 76 -7.04 -4.00 -23.19
N LEU A 77 -7.92 -3.22 -23.82
CA LEU A 77 -8.40 -1.95 -23.24
C LEU A 77 -9.14 -2.16 -21.91
N ALA A 78 -9.97 -3.20 -21.82
CA ALA A 78 -10.67 -3.53 -20.59
C ALA A 78 -9.68 -3.96 -19.49
N MET A 79 -8.66 -4.77 -19.83
CA MET A 79 -7.60 -5.15 -18.89
C MET A 79 -6.84 -3.94 -18.37
N ASP A 80 -6.43 -3.03 -19.24
CA ASP A 80 -5.71 -1.81 -18.87
C ASP A 80 -6.54 -0.95 -17.90
N THR A 81 -7.84 -0.82 -18.18
CA THR A 81 -8.77 -0.11 -17.27
C THR A 81 -8.86 -0.77 -15.89
N VAL A 82 -8.92 -2.11 -15.83
CA VAL A 82 -9.00 -2.86 -14.56
C VAL A 82 -7.67 -2.80 -13.80
N LEU A 83 -6.53 -2.88 -14.50
CA LEU A 83 -5.20 -2.72 -13.93
C LEU A 83 -4.98 -1.31 -13.37
N GLY A 84 -5.47 -0.26 -14.06
CA GLY A 84 -5.46 1.11 -13.55
C GLY A 84 -6.21 1.23 -12.22
N LYS A 85 -7.43 0.68 -12.14
CA LYS A 85 -8.22 0.64 -10.89
C LYS A 85 -7.50 -0.10 -9.77
N LEU A 86 -6.87 -1.23 -10.08
CA LEU A 86 -6.08 -1.99 -9.09
C LEU A 86 -4.87 -1.17 -8.60
N GLY A 87 -4.19 -0.48 -9.51
CA GLY A 87 -3.07 0.41 -9.19
C GLY A 87 -3.47 1.53 -8.23
N GLU A 88 -4.60 2.21 -8.47
CA GLU A 88 -5.13 3.24 -7.57
C GLU A 88 -5.39 2.71 -6.14
N LYS A 89 -5.95 1.50 -6.03
CA LYS A 89 -6.19 0.86 -4.72
C LYS A 89 -4.88 0.52 -4.00
N ILE A 90 -3.89 -0.01 -4.72
CA ILE A 90 -2.57 -0.31 -4.14
C ILE A 90 -1.86 0.97 -3.68
N CYS A 91 -1.91 2.04 -4.47
CA CYS A 91 -1.36 3.36 -4.08
C CYS A 91 -2.03 3.90 -2.80
N THR A 92 -3.33 3.66 -2.63
CA THR A 92 -4.06 4.06 -1.41
C THR A 92 -3.53 3.31 -0.17
N VAL A 93 -3.28 2.01 -0.30
CA VAL A 93 -2.65 1.21 0.78
C VAL A 93 -1.26 1.75 1.14
N GLN A 94 -0.45 2.07 0.12
CA GLN A 94 0.89 2.62 0.32
C GLN A 94 0.87 4.00 0.99
N GLY A 95 -0.13 4.84 0.71
CA GLY A 95 -0.30 6.13 1.42
C GLY A 95 -0.52 5.95 2.92
N VAL A 96 -1.34 4.97 3.31
CA VAL A 96 -1.65 4.66 4.71
C VAL A 96 -0.43 4.07 5.46
N THR A 97 0.35 3.22 4.81
CA THR A 97 1.57 2.64 5.43
C THR A 97 2.64 3.70 5.68
N VAL A 98 2.80 4.67 4.79
CA VAL A 98 3.76 5.79 4.96
C VAL A 98 3.35 6.70 6.13
N LEU A 99 2.06 6.99 6.29
CA LEU A 99 1.54 7.75 7.44
C LEU A 99 1.76 7.00 8.77
N GLY A 100 1.64 5.67 8.77
CA GLY A 100 1.90 4.81 9.93
C GLY A 100 3.37 4.76 10.39
N CYS A 101 4.34 5.10 9.53
CA CYS A 101 5.77 5.16 9.87
C CYS A 101 6.14 6.27 10.86
N SER A 102 5.21 7.17 11.22
CA SER A 102 5.42 8.18 12.26
C SER A 102 5.88 7.58 13.60
N VAL A 103 5.47 6.34 13.91
CA VAL A 103 5.86 5.64 15.16
C VAL A 103 7.33 5.27 15.17
N THR A 104 7.84 4.76 14.05
CA THR A 104 9.26 4.45 13.87
C THR A 104 10.05 5.75 13.97
N VAL A 105 9.64 6.80 13.23
CA VAL A 105 10.28 8.13 13.28
C VAL A 105 10.25 8.73 14.70
N ALA A 106 9.17 8.55 15.45
CA ALA A 106 9.05 9.00 16.84
C ALA A 106 9.98 8.22 17.79
N LEU A 107 10.15 6.90 17.59
CA LEU A 107 11.14 6.10 18.33
C LEU A 107 12.57 6.55 18.01
N TRP A 108 12.89 6.74 16.73
CA TRP A 108 14.19 7.27 16.29
C TRP A 108 14.45 8.69 16.82
N LEU A 109 13.44 9.56 16.84
CA LEU A 109 13.53 10.90 17.42
C LEU A 109 13.70 10.88 18.94
N MET A 110 13.06 9.94 19.65
CA MET A 110 13.24 9.73 21.08
C MET A 110 14.66 9.25 21.41
N GLU A 111 15.20 8.30 20.65
CA GLU A 111 16.61 7.87 20.81
C GLU A 111 17.58 9.02 20.49
N ALA A 112 17.34 9.78 19.42
CA ALA A 112 18.17 10.92 19.04
C ALA A 112 18.14 12.05 20.09
N THR A 113 16.96 12.37 20.65
CA THR A 113 16.85 13.38 21.72
C THR A 113 17.40 12.92 23.06
N CYS A 114 17.32 11.61 23.36
CA CYS A 114 17.92 11.06 24.57
C CYS A 114 19.45 11.05 24.48
N CYS A 115 20.02 10.69 23.32
CA CYS A 115 21.45 10.80 23.05
C CYS A 115 21.96 12.24 23.09
N HIS A 116 21.23 13.20 22.51
CA HIS A 116 21.62 14.62 22.58
C HIS A 116 21.59 15.17 24.02
N ARG A 117 20.60 14.75 24.83
CA ARG A 117 20.51 15.18 26.23
C ARG A 117 21.61 14.54 27.09
N LEU A 118 21.93 13.26 26.88
CA LEU A 118 23.05 12.57 27.54
C LEU A 118 24.40 13.19 27.17
N TRP A 119 24.64 13.50 25.89
CA TRP A 119 25.85 14.18 25.42
C TRP A 119 25.98 15.60 25.99
N SER A 120 24.89 16.36 26.04
CA SER A 120 24.87 17.70 26.63
C SER A 120 25.14 17.68 28.14
N THR A 121 24.64 16.67 28.87
CA THR A 121 24.94 16.53 30.31
C THR A 121 26.37 16.07 30.55
N TYR A 122 26.92 15.21 29.69
CA TYR A 122 28.32 14.76 29.78
C TYR A 122 29.29 15.93 29.55
N LYS A 123 29.01 16.78 28.55
CA LYS A 123 29.82 17.95 28.22
C LYS A 123 29.80 19.04 29.31
N CYS A 124 28.71 19.18 30.06
CA CYS A 124 28.65 20.09 31.22
C CYS A 124 29.42 19.54 32.43
N SER A 125 29.48 18.22 32.60
CA SER A 125 30.20 17.62 33.73
C SER A 125 31.72 17.69 33.58
N ASP A 126 32.24 17.65 32.35
CA ASP A 126 33.69 17.79 32.07
C ASP A 126 34.20 19.23 32.21
N ASN A 127 33.35 20.25 32.01
CA ASN A 127 33.72 21.66 32.16
C ASN A 127 33.64 22.20 33.60
N SER A 128 33.42 21.33 34.59
CA SER A 128 33.32 21.71 36.02
C SER A 128 34.57 21.36 36.83
N LEU A 129 35.65 20.89 36.18
CA LEU A 129 36.89 20.42 36.80
C LEU A 129 38.15 21.15 36.29
N GLN A 130 37.98 22.38 35.81
CA GLN A 130 39.06 23.35 35.62
C GLN A 130 38.80 24.60 36.45
#